data_AF-A0A1Q3F5T3-F1
#
_entry.id   AF-A0A1Q3F5T3-F1
#
_cell.length_a   1.000
_cell.length_b   1.000
_cell.length_c   1.000
_cell.angle_alpha   90.00
_cell.angle_beta   90.00
_cell.angle_gamma   90.00
#
_symmetry.space_group_name_H-M   'P 1'
#
loop_
_entity.id
_entity.type
_entity.pdbx_description
1 polymer ?
#
loop_
_entity_poly.entity_id
_entity_poly.type
_entity_poly.pdbx_seq_one_letter_code
_entity_poly.pdbx_strand_id
1 'polypeptide(L)'
;MKVTKHKKARKYMSFYINNFGFREPLLTLIDGTFCQAAYKARIQIEDQLKKYFQCELKLIVTACIITEVDNIGGPLTAVCQLLKKFLVHRCGHEKAPISGSACIKSMTKTCNYIVATQDRGLQEWLRSRPGVPLFYLHNNLVPTLVQPSEASVRAAASKSQARVQVREVDTQTLTSLKRKEGILVEEDGAGKDKPKRKKKGKNPNPLSCKKSKKRKEQDGLKKTEAVQEHAIEKKKRKRVKLAKHVVEHLKSIKAEGEQ
;
A
#
# COMPACT_ATOMS: atom_id res chain seq x y z
N MET A 1 -25.37 0.84 13.75
CA MET A 1 -24.73 -0.48 14.00
C MET A 1 -24.58 -1.41 12.77
N LYS A 2 -25.43 -1.35 11.71
CA LYS A 2 -25.24 -2.13 10.47
C LYS A 2 -24.28 -1.46 9.47
N VAL A 3 -24.43 -0.14 9.25
CA VAL A 3 -23.57 0.68 8.36
C VAL A 3 -22.08 0.58 8.73
N THR A 4 -21.77 0.48 10.03
CA THR A 4 -20.41 0.33 10.53
C THR A 4 -19.79 -1.01 10.15
N LYS A 5 -20.57 -2.10 10.08
CA LYS A 5 -20.08 -3.43 9.67
C LYS A 5 -19.67 -3.46 8.21
N HIS A 6 -20.51 -2.92 7.32
CA HIS A 6 -20.17 -2.81 5.89
C HIS A 6 -18.96 -1.90 5.67
N LYS A 7 -18.86 -0.78 6.41
CA LYS A 7 -17.68 0.10 6.35
C LYS A 7 -16.40 -0.64 6.78
N LYS A 8 -16.45 -1.47 7.83
CA LYS A 8 -15.33 -2.31 8.26
C LYS A 8 -14.96 -3.35 7.19
N ALA A 9 -15.94 -4.08 6.67
CA ALA A 9 -15.73 -5.09 5.63
C ALA A 9 -15.05 -4.49 4.39
N ARG A 10 -15.55 -3.36 3.88
CA ARG A 10 -14.92 -2.64 2.77
C ARG A 10 -13.50 -2.20 3.11
N LYS A 11 -13.27 -1.60 4.28
CA LYS A 11 -11.91 -1.20 4.72
C LYS A 11 -10.94 -2.38 4.71
N TYR A 12 -11.36 -3.54 5.23
CA TYR A 12 -10.53 -4.73 5.27
C TYR A 12 -10.31 -5.31 3.87
N MET A 13 -11.32 -5.35 3.00
CA MET A 13 -11.14 -5.81 1.63
C MET A 13 -10.28 -4.87 0.79
N SER A 14 -10.41 -3.55 0.94
CA SER A 14 -9.52 -2.58 0.29
C SER A 14 -8.05 -2.82 0.67
N PHE A 15 -7.77 -3.20 1.92
CA PHE A 15 -6.42 -3.59 2.33
C PHE A 15 -5.91 -4.82 1.56
N TYR A 16 -6.75 -5.84 1.36
CA TYR A 16 -6.35 -7.03 0.61
C TYR A 16 -6.20 -6.79 -0.89
N ILE A 17 -7.09 -5.99 -1.49
CA ILE A 17 -7.00 -5.58 -2.90
C ILE A 17 -5.68 -4.85 -3.17
N ASN A 18 -5.34 -3.85 -2.33
CA ASN A 18 -4.17 -3.00 -2.55
C ASN A 18 -2.84 -3.73 -2.32
N ASN A 19 -2.77 -4.63 -1.33
CA ASN A 19 -1.50 -5.24 -0.91
C ASN A 19 -1.26 -6.65 -1.48
N PHE A 20 -2.33 -7.44 -1.61
CA PHE A 20 -2.27 -8.86 -1.97
C PHE A 20 -2.82 -9.16 -3.36
N GLY A 21 -3.38 -8.19 -4.07
CA GLY A 21 -3.79 -8.34 -5.47
C GLY A 21 -5.13 -9.08 -5.64
N PHE A 22 -6.04 -8.91 -4.69
CA PHE A 22 -7.43 -9.32 -4.87
C PHE A 22 -8.09 -8.46 -5.93
N ARG A 23 -8.93 -9.06 -6.77
CA ARG A 23 -9.68 -8.39 -7.84
C ARG A 23 -11.12 -8.89 -7.86
N GLU A 24 -12.01 -8.04 -8.33
CA GLU A 24 -13.40 -8.43 -8.60
C GLU A 24 -13.47 -9.26 -9.90
N PRO A 25 -14.32 -10.29 -9.96
CA PRO A 25 -15.21 -10.79 -8.91
C PRO A 25 -14.44 -11.52 -7.81
N LEU A 26 -14.76 -11.22 -6.55
CA LEU A 26 -14.07 -11.77 -5.39
C LEU A 26 -14.39 -13.26 -5.22
N LEU A 27 -13.37 -14.10 -5.29
CA LEU A 27 -13.50 -15.55 -5.17
C LEU A 27 -13.60 -15.95 -3.70
N THR A 28 -14.73 -16.52 -3.29
CA THR A 28 -14.97 -16.98 -1.91
C THR A 28 -15.07 -18.50 -1.86
N LEU A 29 -14.09 -19.15 -1.24
CA LEU A 29 -14.11 -20.58 -0.91
C LEU A 29 -15.04 -20.83 0.27
N ILE A 30 -16.09 -21.61 0.04
CA ILE A 30 -17.04 -22.01 1.08
C ILE A 30 -16.67 -23.39 1.61
N ASP A 31 -16.52 -23.46 2.92
CA ASP A 31 -16.33 -24.69 3.68
C ASP A 31 -17.68 -25.35 4.06
N GLY A 32 -17.68 -26.67 4.23
CA GLY A 32 -18.86 -27.43 4.63
C GLY A 32 -19.41 -27.01 6.00
N THR A 33 -18.51 -26.73 6.95
CA THR A 33 -18.86 -26.25 8.30
C THR A 33 -19.58 -24.90 8.27
N PHE A 34 -19.12 -23.99 7.40
CA PHE A 34 -19.74 -22.68 7.20
C PHE A 34 -21.13 -22.84 6.57
N CYS A 35 -21.24 -23.70 5.55
CA CYS A 35 -22.51 -23.96 4.88
C CYS A 35 -23.55 -24.57 5.85
N GLN A 36 -23.12 -25.49 6.72
CA GLN A 36 -23.97 -26.07 7.76
C GLN A 36 -24.47 -24.99 8.75
N ALA A 37 -23.58 -24.11 9.21
CA ALA A 37 -23.96 -23.02 10.11
C ALA A 37 -24.95 -22.06 9.45
N ALA A 38 -24.71 -21.69 8.19
CA ALA A 38 -25.62 -20.84 7.42
C ALA A 38 -26.98 -21.50 7.20
N TYR A 39 -27.01 -22.81 6.91
CA TYR A 39 -28.25 -23.58 6.75
C TYR A 39 -29.08 -23.59 8.04
N LYS A 40 -28.44 -23.86 9.19
CA LYS A 40 -29.08 -23.84 10.51
C LYS A 40 -29.66 -22.46 10.84
N ALA A 41 -28.94 -21.40 10.49
CA ALA A 41 -29.38 -20.01 10.70
C ALA A 41 -30.36 -19.49 9.64
N ARG A 42 -30.75 -20.32 8.65
CA ARG A 42 -31.63 -19.94 7.52
C ARG A 42 -31.09 -18.73 6.74
N ILE A 43 -29.77 -18.64 6.62
CA ILE A 43 -29.09 -17.57 5.90
C ILE A 43 -28.94 -17.95 4.42
N GLN A 44 -29.51 -17.13 3.53
CA GLN A 44 -29.21 -17.19 2.10
C GLN A 44 -27.80 -16.61 1.86
N ILE A 45 -26.83 -17.50 1.65
CA ILE A 45 -25.40 -17.16 1.57
C ILE A 45 -25.14 -16.13 0.45
N GLU A 46 -25.63 -16.37 -0.76
CA GLU A 46 -25.39 -15.47 -1.91
C GLU A 46 -25.84 -14.04 -1.65
N ASP A 47 -27.08 -13.87 -1.22
CA ASP A 47 -27.66 -12.54 -1.00
C ASP A 47 -27.02 -11.83 0.18
N GLN A 48 -26.76 -12.54 1.28
CA GLN A 48 -26.13 -11.96 2.45
C GLN A 48 -24.69 -11.55 2.16
N LEU A 49 -23.92 -12.35 1.42
CA LEU A 49 -22.54 -12.01 1.08
C LEU A 49 -22.50 -10.84 0.08
N LYS A 50 -23.35 -10.82 -0.95
CA LYS A 50 -23.49 -9.68 -1.87
C LYS A 50 -23.81 -8.38 -1.11
N LYS A 51 -24.77 -8.42 -0.18
CA LYS A 51 -25.11 -7.28 0.68
C LYS A 51 -23.98 -6.90 1.63
N TYR A 52 -23.23 -7.88 2.15
CA TYR A 52 -22.16 -7.66 3.11
C TYR A 52 -20.95 -6.95 2.49
N PHE A 53 -20.45 -7.49 1.38
CA PHE A 53 -19.26 -6.99 0.69
C PHE A 53 -19.53 -5.79 -0.22
N GLN A 54 -20.75 -5.66 -0.76
CA GLN A 54 -21.13 -4.60 -1.73
C GLN A 54 -20.27 -4.63 -3.01
N CYS A 55 -19.83 -5.82 -3.40
CA CYS A 55 -18.96 -6.09 -4.55
C CYS A 55 -19.47 -7.34 -5.28
N GLU A 56 -19.00 -7.56 -6.50
CA GLU A 56 -19.23 -8.83 -7.19
C GLU A 56 -18.47 -9.98 -6.52
N LEU A 57 -19.17 -11.08 -6.28
CA LEU A 57 -18.66 -12.26 -5.59
C LEU A 57 -18.95 -13.50 -6.40
N LYS A 58 -17.95 -14.38 -6.47
CA LYS A 58 -18.11 -15.73 -6.99
C LYS A 58 -17.91 -16.73 -5.87
N LEU A 59 -18.99 -17.39 -5.48
CA LEU A 59 -18.95 -18.45 -4.48
C LEU A 59 -18.46 -19.73 -5.14
N ILE A 60 -17.41 -20.31 -4.56
CA ILE A 60 -16.77 -21.52 -5.06
C ILE A 60 -16.65 -22.56 -3.96
N VAL A 61 -16.78 -23.82 -4.35
CA VAL A 61 -16.61 -25.00 -3.48
C VAL A 61 -15.67 -25.97 -4.17
N THR A 62 -14.94 -26.79 -3.42
CA THR A 62 -14.08 -27.82 -3.99
C THR A 62 -14.77 -29.18 -3.99
N ALA A 63 -14.42 -30.05 -4.94
CA ALA A 63 -14.93 -31.42 -4.97
C ALA A 63 -14.66 -32.17 -3.65
N CYS A 64 -13.49 -31.99 -3.04
CA CYS A 64 -13.15 -32.57 -1.73
C CYS A 64 -14.14 -32.22 -0.63
N ILE A 65 -14.56 -30.95 -0.54
CA ILE A 65 -15.53 -30.49 0.48
C ILE A 65 -16.90 -31.12 0.21
N ILE A 66 -17.31 -31.24 -1.05
CA ILE A 66 -18.57 -31.90 -1.41
C ILE A 66 -18.51 -33.36 -0.97
N THR A 67 -17.45 -34.09 -1.33
CA THR A 67 -17.26 -35.50 -0.95
C THR A 67 -17.18 -35.68 0.56
N GLU A 68 -16.48 -34.81 1.29
CA GLU A 68 -16.40 -34.84 2.75
C GLU A 68 -17.78 -34.73 3.39
N VAL A 69 -18.61 -33.79 2.93
CA VAL A 69 -19.97 -33.59 3.45
C VAL A 69 -20.90 -34.73 3.03
N ASP A 70 -20.75 -35.27 1.82
CA ASP A 70 -21.53 -36.40 1.31
C ASP A 70 -21.23 -37.69 2.10
N ASN A 71 -19.95 -37.92 2.43
CA ASN A 71 -19.50 -39.08 3.20
C ASN A 71 -20.05 -39.09 4.64
N ILE A 72 -20.23 -37.93 5.26
CA ILE A 72 -20.87 -37.85 6.58
C ILE A 72 -22.35 -38.26 6.50
N GLY A 73 -23.03 -37.92 5.39
CA GLY A 73 -24.40 -38.32 5.12
C GLY A 73 -25.43 -37.80 6.13
N GLY A 74 -26.64 -38.35 6.06
CA GLY A 74 -27.72 -38.16 7.03
C GLY A 74 -28.13 -36.69 7.24
N PRO A 75 -27.82 -36.07 8.40
CA PRO A 75 -28.25 -34.71 8.73
C PRO A 75 -27.68 -33.62 7.81
N LEU A 76 -26.65 -33.94 7.01
CA LEU A 76 -25.98 -32.97 6.13
C LEU A 76 -26.41 -33.07 4.65
N THR A 77 -27.33 -33.95 4.28
CA THR A 77 -27.77 -34.12 2.89
C THR A 77 -28.28 -32.82 2.27
N ALA A 78 -29.07 -32.04 3.02
CA ALA A 78 -29.56 -30.73 2.55
C ALA A 78 -28.42 -29.70 2.36
N VAL A 79 -27.37 -29.77 3.21
CA VAL A 79 -26.18 -28.92 3.09
C VAL A 79 -25.36 -29.33 1.87
N CYS A 80 -25.21 -30.62 1.60
CA CYS A 80 -24.57 -31.15 0.41
C CYS A 80 -25.29 -30.65 -0.87
N GLN A 81 -26.62 -30.69 -0.90
CA GLN A 81 -27.40 -30.15 -2.02
C GLN A 81 -27.20 -28.63 -2.20
N LEU A 82 -27.08 -27.87 -1.11
CA LEU A 82 -26.79 -26.45 -1.17
C LEU A 82 -25.38 -26.19 -1.71
N LEU A 83 -24.37 -26.96 -1.28
CA LEU A 83 -23.00 -26.85 -1.78
C LEU A 83 -22.90 -27.14 -3.28
N LYS A 84 -23.65 -28.14 -3.77
CA LYS A 84 -23.73 -28.51 -5.20
C LYS A 84 -24.32 -27.40 -6.09
N LYS A 85 -24.99 -26.39 -5.53
CA LYS A 85 -25.47 -25.20 -6.27
C LYS A 85 -24.36 -24.19 -6.56
N PHE A 86 -23.31 -24.16 -5.74
CA PHE A 86 -22.18 -23.25 -5.95
C PHE A 86 -21.25 -23.78 -7.04
N LEU A 87 -20.39 -22.90 -7.57
CA LEU A 87 -19.46 -23.29 -8.61
C LEU A 87 -18.40 -24.25 -8.05
N VAL A 88 -18.26 -25.42 -8.68
CA VAL A 88 -17.23 -26.39 -8.32
C VAL A 88 -15.88 -25.96 -8.93
N HIS A 89 -14.89 -25.73 -8.08
CA HIS A 89 -13.52 -25.43 -8.45
C HIS A 89 -12.68 -26.71 -8.46
N ARG A 90 -11.91 -26.90 -9.53
CA ARG A 90 -10.96 -28.02 -9.66
C ARG A 90 -9.79 -27.82 -8.70
N CYS A 91 -9.61 -28.76 -7.78
CA CYS A 91 -8.60 -28.66 -6.71
C CYS A 91 -7.39 -29.60 -6.90
N GLY A 92 -7.41 -30.44 -7.95
CA GLY A 92 -6.34 -31.39 -8.24
C GLY A 92 -6.40 -32.71 -7.45
N HIS A 93 -7.31 -32.84 -6.48
CA HIS A 93 -7.49 -34.05 -5.65
C HIS A 93 -8.73 -34.87 -6.02
N GLU A 94 -9.28 -34.67 -7.22
CA GLU A 94 -10.54 -35.31 -7.64
C GLU A 94 -10.47 -36.84 -7.63
N LYS A 95 -9.29 -37.41 -7.90
CA LYS A 95 -9.06 -38.87 -7.90
C LYS A 95 -8.91 -39.46 -6.48
N ALA A 96 -8.39 -38.67 -5.54
CA ALA A 96 -8.09 -39.09 -4.18
C ALA A 96 -8.51 -37.94 -3.25
N PRO A 97 -9.81 -37.87 -2.88
CA PRO A 97 -10.33 -36.77 -2.09
C PRO A 97 -9.67 -36.75 -0.71
N ILE A 98 -9.11 -35.60 -0.37
CA ILE A 98 -8.54 -35.31 0.95
C ILE A 98 -9.55 -34.55 1.81
N SER A 99 -9.26 -34.35 3.09
CA SER A 99 -10.11 -33.53 3.96
C SER A 99 -10.29 -32.11 3.41
N GLY A 100 -11.46 -31.52 3.66
CA GLY A 100 -11.80 -30.18 3.18
C GLY A 100 -10.81 -29.13 3.68
N SER A 101 -10.39 -29.24 4.94
CA SER A 101 -9.39 -28.35 5.54
C SER A 101 -8.01 -28.47 4.88
N ALA A 102 -7.55 -29.69 4.56
CA ALA A 102 -6.29 -29.90 3.84
C ALA A 102 -6.36 -29.37 2.40
N CYS A 103 -7.50 -29.55 1.73
CA CYS A 103 -7.73 -28.99 0.40
C CYS A 103 -7.71 -27.45 0.40
N ILE A 104 -8.33 -26.80 1.38
CA ILE A 104 -8.27 -25.33 1.47
C ILE A 104 -6.82 -24.85 1.72
N LYS A 105 -6.06 -25.58 2.53
CA LYS A 105 -4.64 -25.27 2.79
C LYS A 105 -3.77 -25.34 1.54
N SER A 106 -4.03 -26.28 0.62
CA SER A 106 -3.31 -26.35 -0.66
C SER A 106 -3.75 -25.24 -1.61
N MET A 107 -5.06 -25.00 -1.73
CA MET A 107 -5.64 -24.00 -2.64
C MET A 107 -5.16 -22.58 -2.34
N THR A 108 -5.15 -22.19 -1.06
CA THR A 108 -4.73 -20.85 -0.61
C THR A 108 -3.24 -20.53 -0.83
N LYS A 109 -2.42 -21.49 -1.30
CA LYS A 109 -1.03 -21.22 -1.70
C LYS A 109 -0.92 -20.69 -3.13
N THR A 110 -1.85 -21.08 -4.00
CA THR A 110 -1.75 -20.83 -5.45
C THR A 110 -2.49 -19.57 -5.87
N CYS A 111 -3.66 -19.32 -5.30
CA CYS A 111 -4.55 -18.25 -5.70
C CYS A 111 -5.11 -17.47 -4.50
N ASN A 112 -5.56 -16.25 -4.79
CA ASN A 112 -6.14 -15.34 -3.81
C ASN A 112 -7.62 -15.65 -3.60
N TYR A 113 -7.93 -16.33 -2.50
CA TYR A 113 -9.31 -16.66 -2.11
C TYR A 113 -9.66 -16.03 -0.77
N ILE A 114 -10.92 -15.65 -0.62
CA ILE A 114 -11.55 -15.41 0.68
C ILE A 114 -12.00 -16.77 1.20
N VAL A 115 -11.62 -17.14 2.42
CA VAL A 115 -12.03 -18.43 2.99
C VAL A 115 -13.16 -18.22 3.99
N ALA A 116 -14.29 -18.87 3.73
CA ALA A 116 -15.47 -18.88 4.60
C ALA A 116 -15.55 -20.20 5.37
N THR A 117 -15.18 -20.21 6.66
CA THR A 117 -15.11 -21.43 7.49
C THR A 117 -15.53 -21.20 8.95
N GLN A 118 -16.16 -22.19 9.57
CA GLN A 118 -16.46 -22.23 11.01
C GLN A 118 -15.49 -23.14 11.79
N ASP A 119 -14.60 -23.88 11.11
CA ASP A 119 -13.59 -24.72 11.75
C ASP A 119 -12.51 -23.89 12.46
N ARG A 120 -12.36 -24.08 13.77
CA ARG A 120 -11.38 -23.35 14.59
C ARG A 120 -9.94 -23.65 14.20
N GLY A 121 -9.62 -24.91 13.89
CA GLY A 121 -8.26 -25.30 13.51
C GLY A 121 -7.85 -24.67 12.18
N LEU A 122 -8.75 -24.65 11.19
CA LEU A 122 -8.52 -23.96 9.94
C LEU A 122 -8.45 -22.43 10.12
N GLN A 123 -9.29 -21.84 10.97
CA GLN A 123 -9.26 -20.40 11.26
C GLN A 123 -7.91 -19.96 11.87
N GLU A 124 -7.37 -20.70 12.84
CA GLU A 124 -6.07 -20.41 13.45
C GLU A 124 -4.94 -20.48 12.42
N TRP A 125 -4.95 -21.53 11.59
CA TRP A 125 -3.99 -21.67 10.51
C TRP A 125 -4.08 -20.50 9.52
N LEU A 126 -5.28 -20.07 9.13
CA LEU A 126 -5.48 -18.92 8.23
C LEU A 126 -4.97 -17.61 8.85
N ARG A 127 -5.16 -17.39 10.16
CA ARG A 127 -4.65 -16.19 10.84
C ARG A 127 -3.13 -16.13 10.85
N SER A 128 -2.46 -17.27 10.96
CA SER A 128 -0.99 -17.36 10.92
C SER A 128 -0.41 -16.94 9.57
N ARG A 129 -1.18 -17.11 8.49
CA ARG A 129 -0.74 -16.82 7.13
C ARG A 129 -1.03 -15.38 6.71
N PRO A 130 -0.09 -14.72 6.02
CA PRO A 130 -0.35 -13.42 5.42
C PRO A 130 -1.21 -13.58 4.16
N GLY A 131 -2.12 -12.62 3.95
CA GLY A 131 -2.80 -12.41 2.68
C GLY A 131 -4.02 -13.26 2.40
N VAL A 132 -4.53 -14.00 3.38
CA VAL A 132 -5.75 -14.80 3.23
C VAL A 132 -6.87 -14.22 4.12
N PRO A 133 -7.90 -13.58 3.53
CA PRO A 133 -9.04 -13.09 4.29
C PRO A 133 -9.85 -14.25 4.85
N LEU A 134 -10.11 -14.20 6.17
CA LEU A 134 -10.99 -15.13 6.87
C LEU A 134 -12.38 -14.52 7.05
N PHE A 135 -13.41 -15.28 6.68
CA PHE A 135 -14.80 -14.94 6.86
C PHE A 135 -15.53 -16.05 7.63
N TYR A 136 -16.36 -15.68 8.60
CA TYR A 136 -17.07 -16.66 9.42
C TYR A 136 -18.39 -16.08 9.97
N LEU A 137 -19.25 -16.93 10.53
CA LEU A 137 -20.51 -16.50 11.18
C LEU A 137 -20.30 -16.44 12.69
N HIS A 138 -20.25 -15.23 13.25
CA HIS A 138 -20.18 -15.06 14.70
C HIS A 138 -21.54 -15.41 15.33
N ASN A 139 -21.52 -16.22 16.39
CA ASN A 139 -22.70 -16.81 17.03
C ASN A 139 -23.66 -17.47 16.02
N ASN A 140 -23.11 -18.07 14.95
CA ASN A 140 -23.82 -18.70 13.84
C ASN A 140 -24.79 -17.78 13.06
N LEU A 141 -24.84 -16.48 13.33
CA LEU A 141 -25.81 -15.57 12.73
C LEU A 141 -25.15 -14.37 12.03
N VAL A 142 -24.07 -13.85 12.57
CA VAL A 142 -23.52 -12.55 12.14
C VAL A 142 -22.35 -12.75 11.18
N PRO A 143 -22.50 -12.42 9.87
CA PRO A 143 -21.39 -12.48 8.92
C PRO A 143 -20.30 -11.50 9.32
N THR A 144 -19.09 -12.03 9.48
CA THR A 144 -17.95 -11.28 10.00
C THR A 144 -16.71 -11.60 9.18
N LEU A 145 -16.23 -10.61 8.42
CA LEU A 145 -14.90 -10.61 7.86
C LEU A 145 -13.91 -10.17 8.95
N VAL A 146 -12.88 -10.98 9.16
CA VAL A 146 -11.87 -10.73 10.17
C VAL A 146 -10.97 -9.59 9.74
N GLN A 147 -10.55 -8.79 10.72
CA GLN A 147 -9.49 -7.81 10.52
C GLN A 147 -8.24 -8.50 9.93
N PRO A 148 -7.50 -7.85 9.02
CA PRO A 148 -6.23 -8.39 8.56
C PRO A 148 -5.31 -8.80 9.71
N SER A 149 -4.78 -10.02 9.62
CA SER A 149 -3.88 -10.57 10.65
C SER A 149 -2.62 -9.74 10.77
N GLU A 150 -1.97 -9.77 11.94
CA GLU A 150 -0.68 -9.10 12.13
C GLU A 150 0.37 -9.56 11.11
N ALA A 151 0.36 -10.85 10.78
CA ALA A 151 1.18 -11.41 9.70
C ALA A 151 0.91 -10.71 8.36
N SER A 152 -0.35 -10.50 8.00
CA SER A 152 -0.74 -9.79 6.77
C SER A 152 -0.32 -8.32 6.81
N VAL A 153 -0.50 -7.64 7.94
CA VAL A 153 -0.12 -6.23 8.11
C VAL A 153 1.40 -6.07 8.00
N ARG A 154 2.17 -6.94 8.66
CA ARG A 154 3.63 -6.95 8.59
C ARG A 154 4.13 -7.21 7.17
N ALA A 155 3.55 -8.18 6.47
CA ALA A 155 3.89 -8.48 5.09
C ALA A 155 3.54 -7.34 4.12
N ALA A 156 2.41 -6.64 4.36
CA ALA A 156 2.04 -5.47 3.58
C ALA A 156 3.01 -4.30 3.82
N ALA A 157 3.41 -4.07 5.08
CA ALA A 157 4.37 -3.05 5.46
C ALA A 157 5.77 -3.32 4.90
N SER A 158 6.26 -4.56 4.93
CA SER A 158 7.56 -4.90 4.33
C SER A 158 7.54 -4.73 2.82
N LYS A 159 6.44 -5.12 2.15
CA LYS A 159 6.25 -4.94 0.71
C LYS A 159 6.14 -3.46 0.32
N SER A 160 5.48 -2.63 1.12
CA SER A 160 5.41 -1.18 0.88
C SER A 160 6.76 -0.51 1.12
N GLN A 161 7.48 -0.89 2.18
CA GLN A 161 8.85 -0.42 2.44
C GLN A 161 9.79 -0.80 1.30
N ALA A 162 9.77 -2.04 0.82
CA ALA A 162 10.59 -2.47 -0.31
C ALA A 162 10.32 -1.69 -1.60
N ARG A 163 9.09 -1.19 -1.80
CA ARG A 163 8.74 -0.34 -2.95
C ARG A 163 9.21 1.11 -2.81
N VAL A 164 9.25 1.62 -1.59
CA VAL A 164 9.66 3.01 -1.29
C VAL A 164 11.17 3.12 -1.07
N GLN A 165 11.83 2.02 -0.68
CA GLN A 165 13.26 1.98 -0.47
C GLN A 165 14.01 2.36 -1.74
N VAL A 166 15.07 3.14 -1.55
CA VAL A 166 15.99 3.54 -2.61
C VAL A 166 16.66 2.27 -3.14
N ARG A 167 16.65 2.09 -4.47
CA ARG A 167 17.29 0.94 -5.09
C ARG A 167 18.78 0.94 -4.74
N GLU A 168 19.38 -0.22 -4.65
CA GLU A 168 20.80 -0.34 -4.29
C GLU A 168 21.74 0.40 -5.27
N VAL A 169 21.37 0.46 -6.56
CA VAL A 169 22.09 1.26 -7.56
C VAL A 169 21.99 2.76 -7.26
N ASP A 170 20.79 3.20 -6.85
CA ASP A 170 20.55 4.60 -6.51
C ASP A 170 21.27 4.95 -5.21
N THR A 171 21.36 4.05 -4.22
CA THR A 171 22.14 4.28 -3.00
C THR A 171 23.63 4.41 -3.31
N GLN A 172 24.20 3.53 -4.13
CA GLN A 172 25.62 3.63 -4.55
C GLN A 172 25.90 4.94 -5.32
N THR A 173 24.98 5.34 -6.19
CA THR A 173 25.07 6.60 -6.95
C THR A 173 24.98 7.80 -6.02
N LEU A 174 24.02 7.80 -5.08
CA LEU A 174 23.85 8.83 -4.07
C LEU A 174 25.08 8.94 -3.17
N THR A 175 25.66 7.83 -2.72
CA THR A 175 26.89 7.82 -1.90
C THR A 175 28.07 8.39 -2.68
N SER A 176 28.23 7.99 -3.95
CA SER A 176 29.27 8.52 -4.83
C SER A 176 29.12 10.02 -5.08
N LEU A 177 27.90 10.50 -5.31
CA LEU A 177 27.60 11.93 -5.49
C LEU A 177 27.81 12.72 -4.19
N LYS A 178 27.36 12.21 -3.05
CA LYS A 178 27.59 12.82 -1.73
C LYS A 178 29.08 12.94 -1.40
N ARG A 179 29.90 11.96 -1.79
CA ARG A 179 31.38 12.02 -1.67
C ARG A 179 31.98 13.07 -2.61
N LYS A 180 31.52 13.15 -3.87
CA LYS A 180 32.01 14.15 -4.85
C LYS A 180 31.65 15.59 -4.45
N GLU A 181 30.46 15.80 -3.90
CA GLU A 181 29.98 17.11 -3.44
C GLU A 181 30.49 17.47 -2.03
N GLY A 182 31.26 16.59 -1.37
CA GLY A 182 31.88 16.85 -0.07
C GLY A 182 30.89 16.93 1.10
N ILE A 183 29.73 16.28 0.98
CA ILE A 183 28.68 16.24 2.01
C ILE A 183 28.94 15.10 3.00
N LEU A 184 29.54 14.00 2.55
CA LEU A 184 30.05 12.94 3.42
C LEU A 184 31.50 13.28 3.81
N VAL A 185 31.69 13.65 5.08
CA VAL A 185 33.01 13.66 5.73
C VAL A 185 33.22 12.24 6.24
N GLU A 186 34.14 11.50 5.62
CA GLU A 186 34.64 10.26 6.24
C GLU A 186 35.42 10.70 7.49
N GLU A 187 34.99 10.28 8.69
CA GLU A 187 35.83 10.31 9.89
C GLU A 187 36.89 9.20 9.81
N ASP A 188 37.72 9.25 8.77
CA ASP A 188 38.97 8.54 8.76
C ASP A 188 40.05 9.54 9.18
N GLY A 189 40.46 9.41 10.43
CA GLY A 189 41.61 10.13 10.96
C GLY A 189 42.86 9.84 10.13
N ALA A 190 43.20 10.76 9.23
CA ALA A 190 44.58 11.08 8.85
C ALA A 190 44.53 12.28 7.91
N GLY A 191 45.07 13.40 8.39
CA GLY A 191 45.13 14.65 7.64
C GLY A 191 45.74 14.47 6.25
N LYS A 192 45.09 15.09 5.27
CA LYS A 192 45.72 15.70 4.09
C LYS A 192 44.69 16.62 3.43
N ASP A 193 44.84 17.91 3.71
CA ASP A 193 44.23 19.01 2.94
C ASP A 193 44.40 18.75 1.44
N LYS A 194 43.31 18.40 0.75
CA LYS A 194 43.28 18.47 -0.72
C LYS A 194 42.88 19.89 -1.12
N PRO A 195 43.66 20.58 -1.98
CA PRO A 195 43.36 21.94 -2.36
C PRO A 195 42.05 22.00 -3.15
N LYS A 196 41.10 22.82 -2.68
CA LYS A 196 39.88 23.15 -3.40
C LYS A 196 40.25 23.67 -4.79
N ARG A 197 39.84 22.97 -5.86
CA ARG A 197 39.96 23.49 -7.24
C ARG A 197 39.25 24.84 -7.31
N LYS A 198 40.00 25.90 -7.62
CA LYS A 198 39.44 27.23 -7.86
C LYS A 198 38.39 27.11 -8.98
N LYS A 199 37.15 27.51 -8.69
CA LYS A 199 36.10 27.63 -9.71
C LYS A 199 36.63 28.55 -10.81
N LYS A 200 36.68 28.07 -12.05
CA LYS A 200 36.97 28.93 -13.22
C LYS A 200 36.00 30.10 -13.18
N GLY A 201 36.52 31.32 -13.31
CA GLY A 201 35.71 32.54 -13.34
C GLY A 201 34.57 32.36 -14.34
N LYS A 202 33.35 32.70 -13.92
CA LYS A 202 32.19 32.64 -14.81
C LYS A 202 32.41 33.68 -15.91
N ASN A 203 32.82 33.24 -17.09
CA ASN A 203 32.72 34.08 -18.26
C ASN A 203 31.23 34.38 -18.50
N PRO A 204 30.85 35.62 -18.87
CA PRO A 204 29.47 35.94 -19.19
C PRO A 204 28.95 34.98 -20.26
N ASN A 205 27.68 34.59 -20.14
CA ASN A 205 26.99 33.79 -21.14
C ASN A 205 27.22 34.39 -22.54
N PRO A 206 27.72 33.63 -23.54
CA PRO A 206 28.09 34.15 -24.86
C PRO A 206 26.95 34.79 -25.65
N LEU A 207 25.68 34.58 -25.24
CA LEU A 207 24.51 35.27 -25.80
C LEU A 207 24.24 36.65 -25.18
N SER A 208 24.96 37.02 -24.12
CA SER A 208 24.73 38.25 -23.34
C SER A 208 25.78 39.35 -23.58
N CYS A 209 26.75 39.11 -24.47
CA CYS A 209 27.69 40.14 -24.92
C CYS A 209 27.11 40.81 -26.18
N LYS A 210 26.59 42.04 -26.04
CA LYS A 210 26.28 42.89 -27.19
C LYS A 210 27.57 43.06 -28.01
N LYS A 211 27.51 42.81 -29.33
CA LYS A 211 28.66 42.96 -30.25
C LYS A 211 29.26 44.36 -30.09
N SER A 212 30.60 44.43 -30.01
CA SER A 212 31.31 45.70 -29.93
C SER A 212 31.02 46.54 -31.19
N LYS A 213 30.43 47.72 -31.01
CA LYS A 213 30.32 48.70 -32.09
C LYS A 213 31.72 49.29 -32.34
N LYS A 214 32.20 49.21 -33.59
CA LYS A 214 33.38 49.98 -34.04
C LYS A 214 33.10 51.46 -33.85
N ARG A 215 33.98 52.17 -33.12
CA ARG A 215 33.97 53.64 -33.04
C ARG A 215 34.23 54.19 -34.44
N LYS A 216 33.33 55.03 -34.93
CA LYS A 216 33.65 56.08 -35.91
C LYS A 216 33.71 57.39 -35.13
N GLU A 217 34.81 58.11 -35.30
CA GLU A 217 34.94 59.49 -34.84
C GLU A 217 34.07 60.40 -35.71
N GLN A 218 33.28 61.27 -35.08
CA GLN A 218 33.26 62.72 -35.31
C GLN A 218 32.17 63.41 -34.48
N ASP A 219 32.63 64.37 -33.68
CA ASP A 219 32.18 65.74 -33.45
C ASP A 219 30.69 66.14 -33.33
N GLY A 220 30.43 67.06 -32.38
CA GLY A 220 29.42 68.12 -32.54
C GLY A 220 28.02 67.96 -31.92
N LEU A 221 27.84 68.60 -30.75
CA LEU A 221 26.69 69.41 -30.32
C LEU A 221 25.36 68.78 -29.78
N LYS A 222 25.19 69.00 -28.46
CA LYS A 222 23.99 69.13 -27.58
C LYS A 222 22.58 68.91 -28.17
N LYS A 223 21.79 68.07 -27.48
CA LYS A 223 20.53 68.49 -26.82
C LYS A 223 20.10 67.52 -25.71
N THR A 224 19.51 68.12 -24.70
CA THR A 224 18.89 67.60 -23.47
C THR A 224 17.73 66.64 -23.75
N GLU A 225 17.58 65.60 -22.92
CA GLU A 225 16.33 65.32 -22.19
C GLU A 225 16.50 64.10 -21.25
N ALA A 226 15.84 64.21 -20.10
CA ALA A 226 15.95 63.32 -18.97
C ALA A 226 15.14 62.03 -19.16
N VAL A 227 15.73 60.86 -18.87
CA VAL A 227 14.98 59.70 -18.38
C VAL A 227 15.84 58.92 -17.38
N GLN A 228 15.21 58.63 -16.24
CA GLN A 228 15.70 58.05 -15.00
C GLN A 228 16.43 56.70 -15.16
N GLU A 229 17.53 56.54 -14.42
CA GLU A 229 18.15 55.25 -14.15
C GLU A 229 17.19 54.38 -13.31
N HIS A 230 16.56 53.39 -13.94
CA HIS A 230 15.96 52.29 -13.20
C HIS A 230 17.06 51.31 -12.77
N ALA A 231 17.56 51.51 -11.55
CA ALA A 231 18.30 50.50 -10.82
C ALA A 231 17.44 49.22 -10.71
N ILE A 232 17.85 48.13 -11.36
CA ILE A 232 17.24 46.82 -11.15
C ILE A 232 17.71 46.33 -9.77
N GLU A 233 16.92 46.62 -8.75
CA GLU A 233 17.08 46.05 -7.41
C GLU A 233 17.08 44.52 -7.50
N LYS A 234 18.14 43.90 -6.97
CA LYS A 234 18.12 42.46 -6.67
C LYS A 234 16.97 42.20 -5.69
N LYS A 235 15.90 41.54 -6.14
CA LYS A 235 14.80 41.08 -5.27
C LYS A 235 15.39 40.25 -4.12
N LYS A 236 15.54 40.87 -2.94
CA LYS A 236 15.82 40.17 -1.69
C LYS A 236 14.62 39.26 -1.44
N ARG A 237 14.87 37.97 -1.26
CA ARG A 237 13.84 37.00 -0.86
C ARG A 237 13.12 37.57 0.36
N LYS A 238 11.81 37.83 0.25
CA LYS A 238 11.00 38.29 1.38
C LYS A 238 11.09 37.23 2.47
N ARG A 239 11.72 37.57 3.59
CA ARG A 239 11.69 36.75 4.80
C ARG A 239 10.23 36.65 5.22
N VAL A 240 9.65 35.45 5.14
CA VAL A 240 8.28 35.21 5.61
C VAL A 240 8.25 35.56 7.10
N LYS A 241 7.49 36.59 7.48
CA LYS A 241 7.23 36.89 8.88
C LYS A 241 6.26 35.83 9.38
N LEU A 242 6.71 34.95 10.27
CA LEU A 242 5.81 34.06 10.98
C LEU A 242 4.90 34.89 11.91
N ALA A 243 3.63 34.48 12.01
CA ALA A 243 2.69 35.11 12.93
C ALA A 243 3.16 34.90 14.39
N LYS A 244 2.86 35.87 15.28
CA LYS A 244 3.36 35.89 16.67
C LYS A 244 3.08 34.60 17.43
N HIS A 245 1.86 34.05 17.30
CA HIS A 245 1.47 32.79 17.94
C HIS A 245 2.30 31.58 17.49
N VAL A 246 2.76 31.55 16.23
CA VAL A 246 3.62 30.47 15.72
C VAL A 246 5.01 30.58 16.31
N VAL A 247 5.51 31.80 16.49
CA VAL A 247 6.82 32.03 17.12
C VAL A 247 6.79 31.65 18.61
N GLU A 248 5.71 31.96 19.31
CA GLU A 248 5.52 31.57 20.73
C GLU A 248 5.43 30.05 20.89
N HIS A 249 4.65 29.37 20.04
CA HIS A 249 4.54 27.90 20.09
C HIS A 249 5.85 27.18 19.75
N LEU A 250 6.67 27.74 18.84
CA LEU A 250 8.00 27.18 18.56
C LEU A 250 8.98 27.41 19.72
N LYS A 251 8.81 28.50 20.48
CA LYS A 251 9.62 28.75 21.68
C LYS A 251 9.20 27.86 22.84
N SER A 252 7.91 27.58 23.04
CA SER A 252 7.45 26.67 24.07
C SER A 252 7.93 25.24 23.83
N ILE A 253 7.83 24.74 22.59
CA ILE A 253 8.39 23.42 22.22
C ILE A 253 9.89 23.35 22.50
N LYS A 254 10.62 24.43 22.25
CA LYS A 254 12.07 24.45 22.47
C LYS A 254 12.43 24.47 23.96
N ALA A 255 11.65 25.15 24.79
CA ALA A 255 11.84 25.19 26.23
C ALA A 255 11.49 23.86 26.93
N GLU A 256 10.54 23.10 26.40
CA GLU A 256 10.16 21.77 26.92
C GLU A 256 11.18 20.68 26.55
N GLY A 257 12.03 20.91 25.54
CA GLY A 257 13.07 19.96 25.12
C GLY A 257 14.44 20.15 25.78
N GLU A 258 14.60 21.17 26.63
CA GLU A 258 15.85 21.48 27.36
C GLU A 258 15.74 21.19 28.88
N GLN A 259 14.67 20.51 29.32
CA GLN A 259 14.52 19.97 30.69
C GLN A 259 14.60 18.45 30.71
#